data_AF-A0A7C5XLK2-F1
#
_entry.id   AF-A0A7C5XLK2-F1
#
_cell.length_a   1.000
_cell.length_b   1.000
_cell.length_c   1.000
_cell.angle_alpha   90.00
_cell.angle_beta   90.00
_cell.angle_gamma   90.00
#
_symmetry.space_group_name_H-M   'P 1'
#
loop_
_entity.id
_entity.type
_entity.pdbx_description
1 polymer ?
#
loop_
_entity_poly.entity_id
_entity_poly.type
_entity_poly.pdbx_seq_one_letter_code
_entity_poly.pdbx_strand_id
1 'polypeptide(L)'
;MNSNRRIFRDRRGTIGIEAAIVLIAFVVVASAVAYVIINMGFYAAQKSKETIGRGVDSASSSLELDGSVIGRVNKTGVCVEYLIIPVRLSVGKSQVDLSNQTVMISVFANNFTLADIYIGELEHEVKNEYEEKYGNYIRGEDPQLEDVIKFLNGTFREEGRLKDVAVSVVYNDDGDSVLELNEKAFIVIQLNSTGHTLKSYDVFKVEIKPGTGAALTIVRQVPPGLLNESYVDLG
;
A
#
# COMPACT_ATOMS: atom_id res chain seq x y z
N MET A 1 -8.19 -14.40 106.78
CA MET A 1 -8.69 -13.30 105.93
C MET A 1 -7.52 -12.79 105.10
N ASN A 2 -7.65 -12.79 103.77
CA ASN A 2 -7.14 -11.75 102.85
C ASN A 2 -7.37 -12.22 101.41
N SER A 3 -8.44 -11.70 100.80
CA SER A 3 -8.81 -11.94 99.41
C SER A 3 -8.15 -10.90 98.53
N ASN A 4 -7.13 -11.30 97.77
CA ASN A 4 -6.52 -10.48 96.72
C ASN A 4 -7.45 -10.50 95.48
N ARG A 5 -8.30 -9.47 95.33
CA ARG A 5 -9.06 -9.26 94.10
C ARG A 5 -8.12 -8.73 93.01
N ARG A 6 -7.80 -9.58 92.04
CA ARG A 6 -7.14 -9.17 90.79
C ARG A 6 -8.14 -8.40 89.93
N ILE A 7 -7.81 -7.15 89.61
CA ILE A 7 -8.56 -6.32 88.66
C ILE A 7 -8.26 -6.86 87.25
N PHE A 8 -9.18 -7.64 86.67
CA PHE A 8 -9.13 -7.99 85.25
C PHE A 8 -9.52 -6.75 84.44
N ARG A 9 -8.53 -6.12 83.80
CA ARG A 9 -8.75 -5.08 82.79
C ARG A 9 -9.34 -5.72 81.53
N ASP A 10 -10.59 -5.43 81.24
CA ASP A 10 -11.26 -5.94 80.04
C ASP A 10 -10.79 -5.16 78.81
N ARG A 11 -9.94 -5.78 77.97
CA ARG A 11 -9.37 -5.18 76.73
C ARG A 11 -10.28 -5.36 75.50
N ARG A 12 -11.60 -5.35 75.67
CA ARG A 12 -12.54 -5.67 74.57
C ARG A 12 -12.85 -4.49 73.63
N GLY A 13 -12.24 -3.32 73.83
CA GLY A 13 -12.38 -2.15 72.95
C GLY A 13 -11.23 -1.90 71.97
N THR A 14 -10.08 -2.58 72.12
CA THR A 14 -8.86 -2.30 71.33
C THR A 14 -8.77 -3.06 70.01
N ILE A 15 -9.50 -4.17 69.86
CA ILE A 15 -9.45 -4.99 68.63
C ILE A 15 -10.17 -4.30 67.46
N GLY A 16 -11.14 -3.41 67.73
CA GLY A 16 -11.91 -2.72 66.70
C GLY A 16 -11.07 -1.71 65.89
N ILE A 17 -10.17 -0.98 66.54
CA ILE A 17 -9.32 -0.01 65.83
C ILE A 17 -8.21 -0.70 65.03
N GLU A 18 -7.68 -1.82 65.51
CA GLU A 18 -6.72 -2.65 64.76
C GLU A 18 -7.37 -3.23 63.49
N ALA A 19 -8.60 -3.75 63.61
CA ALA A 19 -9.37 -4.22 62.46
C ALA A 19 -9.70 -3.08 61.46
N ALA A 20 -10.02 -1.88 61.95
CA ALA A 20 -10.31 -0.72 61.10
C ALA A 20 -9.08 -0.25 60.30
N ILE A 21 -7.89 -0.24 60.91
CA ILE A 21 -6.65 0.12 60.22
C ILE A 21 -6.33 -0.91 59.12
N VAL A 22 -6.49 -2.22 59.41
CA VAL A 22 -6.31 -3.29 58.42
C VAL A 22 -7.32 -3.15 57.27
N LEU A 23 -8.58 -2.81 57.57
CA LEU A 23 -9.61 -2.58 56.56
C LEU A 23 -9.23 -1.43 55.62
N ILE A 24 -8.78 -0.29 56.16
CA ILE A 24 -8.35 0.85 55.34
C ILE A 24 -7.16 0.48 54.46
N ALA A 25 -6.14 -0.19 55.02
CA ALA A 25 -4.98 -0.63 54.26
C ALA A 25 -5.37 -1.59 53.12
N PHE A 26 -6.27 -2.53 53.39
CA PHE A 26 -6.76 -3.47 52.38
C PHE A 26 -7.54 -2.77 51.26
N VAL A 27 -8.42 -1.82 51.60
CA VAL A 27 -9.18 -1.03 50.61
C VAL A 27 -8.25 -0.18 49.75
N VAL A 28 -7.21 0.43 50.34
CA VAL A 28 -6.23 1.23 49.58
C VAL A 28 -5.43 0.36 48.62
N VAL A 29 -4.95 -0.81 49.05
CA VAL A 29 -4.25 -1.76 48.18
C VAL A 29 -5.17 -2.25 47.07
N ALA A 30 -6.40 -2.63 47.39
CA ALA A 30 -7.39 -3.05 46.39
C ALA A 30 -7.68 -1.94 45.37
N SER A 31 -7.82 -0.69 45.81
CA SER A 31 -8.03 0.47 44.94
C SER A 31 -6.83 0.73 44.01
N ALA A 32 -5.61 0.67 44.53
CA ALA A 32 -4.39 0.84 43.72
C ALA A 32 -4.24 -0.28 42.67
N VAL A 33 -4.52 -1.53 43.05
CA VAL A 33 -4.49 -2.68 42.13
C VAL A 33 -5.59 -2.55 41.07
N ALA A 34 -6.81 -2.17 41.45
CA ALA A 34 -7.91 -1.95 40.51
C ALA A 34 -7.58 -0.84 39.50
N TYR A 35 -6.99 0.27 39.94
CA TYR A 35 -6.58 1.35 39.05
C TYR A 35 -5.57 0.87 37.99
N VAL A 36 -4.55 0.12 38.40
CA VAL A 36 -3.55 -0.44 37.46
C VAL A 36 -4.21 -1.42 36.50
N ILE A 37 -5.06 -2.33 37.00
CA ILE A 37 -5.76 -3.32 36.18
C ILE A 37 -6.66 -2.64 35.14
N ILE A 38 -7.39 -1.60 35.52
CA ILE A 38 -8.27 -0.87 34.59
C ILE A 38 -7.45 -0.19 33.49
N ASN A 39 -6.36 0.49 33.86
CA ASN A 39 -5.53 1.20 32.87
C ASN A 39 -4.80 0.23 31.92
N MET A 40 -4.26 -0.86 32.45
CA MET A 40 -3.68 -1.93 31.62
C MET A 40 -4.74 -2.63 30.78
N GLY A 41 -5.96 -2.80 31.31
CA GLY A 41 -7.11 -3.33 30.60
C GLY A 41 -7.54 -2.45 29.43
N PHE A 42 -7.58 -1.12 29.62
CA PHE A 42 -7.86 -0.18 28.54
C PHE A 42 -6.75 -0.14 27.49
N TYR A 43 -5.48 -0.19 27.89
CA TYR A 43 -4.37 -0.29 26.94
C TYR A 43 -4.46 -1.57 26.10
N ALA A 44 -4.69 -2.72 26.74
CA ALA A 44 -4.86 -4.00 26.05
C ALA A 44 -6.06 -3.97 25.08
N ALA A 45 -7.18 -3.37 25.48
CA ALA A 45 -8.35 -3.21 24.63
C ALA A 45 -8.09 -2.27 23.44
N GLN A 46 -7.40 -1.15 23.66
CA GLN A 46 -7.01 -0.22 22.58
C GLN A 46 -6.05 -0.89 21.60
N LYS A 47 -5.04 -1.61 22.09
CA LYS A 47 -4.12 -2.36 21.24
C LYS A 47 -4.84 -3.44 20.44
N SER A 48 -5.77 -4.15 21.07
CA SER A 48 -6.62 -5.14 20.38
C SER A 48 -7.46 -4.49 19.28
N LYS A 49 -8.05 -3.32 19.54
CA LYS A 49 -8.81 -2.56 18.53
C LYS A 49 -7.94 -2.13 17.36
N GLU A 50 -6.73 -1.64 17.62
CA GLU A 50 -5.76 -1.23 16.59
C GLU A 50 -5.33 -2.43 15.73
N THR A 51 -5.00 -3.57 16.33
CA THR A 51 -4.61 -4.79 15.61
C THR A 51 -5.77 -5.36 14.80
N ILE A 52 -7.00 -5.32 15.32
CA ILE A 52 -8.20 -5.71 14.57
C ILE A 52 -8.41 -4.78 13.37
N GLY A 53 -8.30 -3.46 13.55
CA GLY A 53 -8.42 -2.49 12.47
C GLY A 53 -7.39 -2.74 11.37
N ARG A 54 -6.10 -2.79 11.72
CA ARG A 54 -5.04 -3.10 10.76
C ARG A 54 -5.19 -4.45 10.08
N GLY A 55 -5.69 -5.45 10.80
CA GLY A 55 -5.95 -6.78 10.25
C GLY A 55 -7.06 -6.75 9.20
N VAL A 56 -8.13 -5.98 9.44
CA VAL A 56 -9.19 -5.74 8.46
C VAL A 56 -8.65 -4.95 7.28
N ASP A 57 -7.95 -3.83 7.52
CA ASP A 57 -7.38 -2.99 6.46
C ASP A 57 -6.42 -3.77 5.58
N SER A 58 -5.53 -4.58 6.17
CA SER A 58 -4.58 -5.40 5.41
C SER A 58 -5.24 -6.53 4.61
N ALA A 59 -6.39 -7.03 5.08
CA ALA A 59 -7.14 -8.06 4.36
C ALA A 59 -8.04 -7.47 3.26
N SER A 60 -8.41 -6.19 3.38
CA SER A 60 -9.34 -5.50 2.48
C SER A 60 -8.64 -4.60 1.45
N SER A 61 -7.44 -4.12 1.75
CA SER A 61 -6.52 -3.48 0.81
C SER A 61 -5.96 -4.57 -0.11
N SER A 62 -6.43 -4.63 -1.33
CA SER A 62 -5.82 -5.45 -2.37
C SER A 62 -6.09 -4.77 -3.71
N LEU A 63 -5.16 -4.92 -4.65
CA LEU A 63 -5.34 -4.42 -6.01
C LEU A 63 -5.94 -5.52 -6.87
N GLU A 64 -6.95 -5.16 -7.66
CA GLU A 64 -7.56 -6.01 -8.67
C GLU A 64 -7.27 -5.43 -10.06
N LEU A 65 -7.12 -6.32 -11.05
CA LEU A 65 -7.01 -5.94 -12.45
C LEU A 65 -8.38 -5.44 -12.94
N ASP A 66 -8.44 -4.23 -13.49
CA ASP A 66 -9.69 -3.59 -13.95
C ASP A 66 -9.75 -3.47 -15.48
N GLY A 67 -9.97 -4.61 -16.13
CA GLY A 67 -10.04 -4.73 -17.58
C GLY A 67 -8.90 -5.58 -18.14
N SER A 68 -8.53 -5.28 -19.38
CA SER A 68 -7.49 -6.03 -20.10
C SER A 68 -6.13 -5.33 -20.01
N VAL A 69 -5.06 -6.11 -20.00
CA VAL A 69 -3.69 -5.59 -20.10
C VAL A 69 -3.41 -5.21 -21.54
N ILE A 70 -2.95 -3.99 -21.77
CA ILE A 70 -2.69 -3.48 -23.12
C ILE A 70 -1.19 -3.32 -23.31
N GLY A 71 -0.66 -3.84 -24.41
CA GLY A 71 0.72 -3.62 -24.85
C GLY A 71 0.79 -2.62 -25.98
N ARG A 72 1.75 -1.68 -25.95
CA ARG A 72 2.11 -0.86 -27.11
C ARG A 72 3.35 -1.44 -27.79
N VAL A 73 3.23 -1.65 -29.09
CA VAL A 73 4.29 -2.22 -29.92
C VAL A 73 5.25 -1.12 -30.42
N ASN A 74 6.52 -1.47 -30.57
CA ASN A 74 7.54 -0.64 -31.20
C ASN A 74 7.15 -0.22 -32.64
N LYS A 75 7.79 0.82 -33.14
CA LYS A 75 7.75 1.29 -34.54
C LYS A 75 8.05 0.22 -35.58
N THR A 76 8.88 -0.76 -35.22
CA THR A 76 9.27 -1.85 -36.12
C THR A 76 8.34 -3.07 -36.04
N GLY A 77 7.41 -3.13 -35.09
CA GLY A 77 6.47 -4.26 -34.99
C GLY A 77 7.06 -5.56 -34.42
N VAL A 78 8.23 -5.50 -33.78
CA VAL A 78 8.96 -6.71 -33.36
C VAL A 78 8.73 -7.07 -31.88
N CYS A 79 8.54 -6.05 -31.03
CA CYS A 79 8.42 -6.23 -29.58
C CYS A 79 7.45 -5.21 -28.97
N VAL A 80 6.93 -5.56 -27.79
CA VAL A 80 6.14 -4.68 -26.92
C VAL A 80 7.11 -3.82 -26.09
N GLU A 81 6.93 -2.50 -26.13
CA GLU A 81 7.77 -1.53 -25.41
C GLU A 81 7.08 -1.00 -24.15
N TYR A 82 5.76 -0.88 -24.17
CA TYR A 82 4.98 -0.40 -23.03
C TYR A 82 3.90 -1.40 -22.67
N LEU A 83 3.73 -1.63 -21.36
CA LEU A 83 2.60 -2.37 -20.81
C LEU A 83 1.74 -1.40 -20.01
N ILE A 84 0.44 -1.47 -20.23
CA ILE A 84 -0.57 -0.66 -19.56
C ILE A 84 -1.47 -1.63 -18.83
N ILE A 85 -1.47 -1.53 -17.51
CA ILE A 85 -2.21 -2.41 -16.62
C ILE A 85 -3.19 -1.54 -15.84
N PRO A 86 -4.50 -1.59 -16.16
CA PRO A 86 -5.50 -0.90 -15.37
C PRO A 86 -5.71 -1.65 -14.05
N VAL A 87 -5.63 -0.94 -12.93
CA VAL A 87 -5.85 -1.49 -11.59
C VAL A 87 -6.87 -0.66 -10.82
N ARG A 88 -7.61 -1.33 -9.95
CA ARG A 88 -8.59 -0.72 -9.06
C ARG A 88 -8.51 -1.39 -7.69
N LEU A 89 -9.02 -0.72 -6.66
CA LEU A 89 -9.21 -1.37 -5.36
C LEU A 89 -10.15 -2.56 -5.44
N SER A 90 -9.78 -3.63 -4.73
CA SER A 90 -10.62 -4.81 -4.53
C SER A 90 -11.94 -4.45 -3.85
N VAL A 91 -12.94 -5.34 -3.97
CA VAL A 91 -14.24 -5.22 -3.29
C VAL A 91 -14.13 -5.49 -1.78
N GLY A 92 -13.36 -4.64 -1.08
CA GLY A 92 -13.06 -4.70 0.35
C GLY A 92 -12.84 -3.33 1.00
N LYS A 93 -12.49 -2.31 0.19
CA LYS A 93 -12.47 -0.87 0.56
C LYS A 93 -11.54 -0.51 1.72
N SER A 94 -10.24 -0.65 1.52
CA SER A 94 -9.29 0.22 2.19
C SER A 94 -8.34 0.80 1.15
N GLN A 95 -8.01 2.07 1.34
CA GLN A 95 -7.21 2.85 0.42
C GLN A 95 -5.80 2.25 0.26
N VAL A 96 -5.19 2.39 -0.91
CA VAL A 96 -3.86 1.85 -1.20
C VAL A 96 -2.93 2.98 -1.60
N ASP A 97 -1.90 3.20 -0.79
CA ASP A 97 -0.83 4.14 -1.09
C ASP A 97 0.00 3.64 -2.27
N LEU A 98 0.12 4.48 -3.31
CA LEU A 98 0.89 4.30 -4.54
C LEU A 98 2.14 5.19 -4.58
N SER A 99 2.68 5.59 -3.43
CA SER A 99 3.97 6.25 -3.38
C SER A 99 5.13 5.29 -3.71
N ASN A 100 6.25 5.85 -4.13
CA ASN A 100 7.43 5.08 -4.56
C ASN A 100 8.11 4.27 -3.45
N GLN A 101 7.77 4.50 -2.17
CA GLN A 101 8.34 3.77 -1.04
C GLN A 101 7.49 2.58 -0.63
N THR A 102 6.20 2.56 -1.00
CA THR A 102 5.23 1.58 -0.52
C THR A 102 5.00 0.48 -1.54
N VAL A 103 5.01 0.80 -2.84
CA VAL A 103 4.77 -0.16 -3.92
C VAL A 103 6.07 -0.64 -4.54
N MET A 104 6.14 -1.94 -4.83
CA MET A 104 7.18 -2.55 -5.65
C MET A 104 6.55 -3.18 -6.89
N ILE A 105 7.16 -2.95 -8.05
CA ILE A 105 6.72 -3.56 -9.31
C ILE A 105 7.85 -4.38 -9.89
N SER A 106 7.63 -5.70 -9.94
CA SER A 106 8.55 -6.66 -10.53
C SER A 106 8.02 -7.17 -11.87
N VAL A 107 8.92 -7.34 -12.83
CA VAL A 107 8.60 -7.93 -14.15
C VAL A 107 9.51 -9.12 -14.38
N PHE A 108 8.91 -10.28 -14.63
CA PHE A 108 9.59 -11.52 -14.95
C PHE A 108 9.23 -11.95 -16.36
N ALA A 109 10.22 -12.12 -17.22
CA ALA A 109 10.08 -12.70 -18.53
C ALA A 109 11.02 -13.90 -18.67
N ASN A 110 10.92 -14.65 -19.76
CA ASN A 110 11.79 -15.81 -20.00
C ASN A 110 13.29 -15.44 -20.10
N ASN A 111 13.59 -14.21 -20.53
CA ASN A 111 14.92 -13.70 -20.83
C ASN A 111 15.46 -12.69 -19.79
N PHE A 112 14.60 -12.08 -18.97
CA PHE A 112 15.02 -11.08 -18.00
C PHE A 112 14.14 -11.05 -16.76
N THR A 113 14.69 -10.49 -15.68
CA THR A 113 13.98 -10.30 -14.41
C THR A 113 14.30 -8.92 -13.87
N LEU A 114 13.27 -8.12 -13.63
CA LEU A 114 13.33 -6.80 -13.05
C LEU A 114 12.69 -6.88 -11.66
N ALA A 115 13.47 -6.61 -10.62
CA ALA A 115 13.01 -6.78 -9.23
C ALA A 115 12.13 -5.60 -8.78
N ASP A 116 12.59 -4.37 -9.01
CA ASP A 116 11.80 -3.18 -8.73
C ASP A 116 12.17 -2.09 -9.76
N ILE A 117 11.16 -1.67 -10.51
CA ILE A 117 11.29 -0.60 -11.51
C ILE A 117 10.30 0.53 -11.22
N TYR A 118 9.61 0.48 -10.08
CA TYR A 118 8.63 1.49 -9.74
C TYR A 118 9.30 2.76 -9.25
N ILE A 119 8.88 3.90 -9.82
CA ILE A 119 9.41 5.21 -9.43
C ILE A 119 8.40 6.07 -8.68
N GLY A 120 7.16 5.61 -8.57
CA GLY A 120 6.04 6.32 -7.94
C GLY A 120 4.93 6.68 -8.90
N GLU A 121 3.98 7.41 -8.36
CA GLU A 121 2.96 8.08 -9.13
C GLU A 121 3.54 9.28 -9.88
N LEU A 122 3.05 9.52 -11.09
CA LEU A 122 3.28 10.77 -11.80
C LEU A 122 2.50 11.90 -11.12
N GLU A 123 3.11 12.49 -10.10
CA GLU A 123 2.64 13.70 -9.43
C GLU A 123 2.39 14.84 -10.43
N HIS A 124 1.46 15.73 -10.07
CA HIS A 124 1.15 16.95 -10.81
C HIS A 124 2.38 17.85 -11.06
N GLU A 125 3.46 17.70 -10.30
CA GLU A 125 4.65 18.55 -10.42
C GLU A 125 5.57 18.15 -11.59
N VAL A 126 5.69 16.85 -11.88
CA VAL A 126 6.37 16.34 -13.08
C VAL A 126 5.63 16.74 -14.36
N LYS A 127 4.33 17.04 -14.23
CA LYS A 127 3.48 17.60 -15.29
C LYS A 127 3.95 19.02 -15.70
N ASN A 128 4.55 19.80 -14.78
CA ASN A 128 4.97 21.20 -14.98
C ASN A 128 6.34 21.36 -15.71
N GLU A 129 7.33 20.50 -15.46
CA GLU A 129 8.65 20.60 -16.13
C GLU A 129 8.56 20.31 -17.65
N TYR A 130 7.53 19.57 -18.08
CA TYR A 130 7.21 19.31 -19.48
C TYR A 130 6.44 20.45 -20.17
N GLU A 131 5.72 21.29 -19.42
CA GLU A 131 4.97 22.43 -19.97
C GLU A 131 5.90 23.42 -20.69
N GLU A 132 7.10 23.63 -20.14
CA GLU A 132 8.09 24.56 -20.69
C GLU A 132 8.76 24.02 -21.97
N LYS A 133 8.77 22.70 -22.17
CA LYS A 133 9.56 22.03 -23.22
C LYS A 133 8.75 21.51 -24.41
N TYR A 134 7.48 21.14 -24.21
CA TYR A 134 6.67 20.49 -25.25
C TYR A 134 5.29 21.12 -25.52
N GLY A 135 4.91 22.19 -24.80
CA GLY A 135 3.84 23.10 -25.20
C GLY A 135 2.42 22.53 -25.33
N ASN A 136 2.13 21.35 -24.78
CA ASN A 136 0.80 20.75 -24.81
C ASN A 136 0.40 20.29 -23.41
N TYR A 137 -0.38 21.16 -22.74
CA TYR A 137 -1.39 20.91 -21.70
C TYR A 137 -1.19 19.71 -20.76
N ILE A 138 -0.99 20.01 -19.46
CA ILE A 138 -1.67 19.29 -18.39
C ILE A 138 -2.32 20.30 -17.44
N ARG A 139 -3.47 20.82 -17.84
CA ARG A 139 -4.52 21.15 -16.86
C ARG A 139 -5.69 20.23 -17.14
N GLY A 140 -6.57 19.98 -16.19
CA GLY A 140 -7.69 19.07 -16.41
C GLY A 140 -7.48 17.76 -15.70
N GLU A 141 -8.62 17.21 -15.28
CA GLU A 141 -8.75 16.31 -14.14
C GLU A 141 -8.06 14.96 -14.34
N ASP A 142 -7.77 14.52 -15.59
CA ASP A 142 -7.02 13.28 -15.88
C ASP A 142 -6.12 13.38 -17.15
N PRO A 143 -4.83 12.96 -17.12
CA PRO A 143 -3.95 12.98 -18.29
C PRO A 143 -4.24 11.83 -19.26
N GLN A 144 -4.28 12.08 -20.57
CA GLN A 144 -4.41 11.01 -21.56
C GLN A 144 -3.20 10.07 -21.51
N LEU A 145 -3.45 8.76 -21.62
CA LEU A 145 -2.41 7.74 -21.54
C LEU A 145 -1.32 7.88 -22.64
N GLU A 146 -1.68 8.41 -23.80
CA GLU A 146 -0.72 8.70 -24.88
C GLU A 146 0.31 9.75 -24.45
N ASP A 147 -0.09 10.74 -23.66
CA ASP A 147 0.80 11.80 -23.20
C ASP A 147 1.72 11.31 -22.09
N VAL A 148 1.23 10.39 -21.24
CA VAL A 148 2.06 9.65 -20.28
C VAL A 148 3.15 8.85 -21.00
N ILE A 149 2.81 8.15 -22.08
CA ILE A 149 3.80 7.39 -22.87
C ILE A 149 4.85 8.32 -23.50
N LYS A 150 4.42 9.47 -24.05
CA LYS A 150 5.37 10.47 -24.59
C LYS A 150 6.30 11.02 -23.52
N PHE A 151 5.76 11.31 -22.33
CA PHE A 151 6.53 11.76 -21.18
C PHE A 151 7.59 10.73 -20.78
N LEU A 152 7.21 9.47 -20.60
CA LEU A 152 8.15 8.40 -20.21
C LEU A 152 9.28 8.25 -21.24
N ASN A 153 8.92 8.26 -22.53
CA ASN A 153 9.86 8.14 -23.65
C ASN A 153 10.85 9.33 -23.72
N GLY A 154 10.43 10.52 -23.30
CA GLY A 154 11.27 11.72 -23.26
C GLY A 154 12.18 11.81 -22.04
N THR A 155 11.70 11.39 -20.87
CA THR A 155 12.37 11.57 -19.57
C THR A 155 13.31 10.42 -19.25
N PHE A 156 12.82 9.18 -19.38
CA PHE A 156 13.52 8.01 -18.86
C PHE A 156 14.27 7.31 -19.99
N ARG A 157 15.40 7.94 -20.37
CA ARG A 157 16.33 7.38 -21.34
C ARG A 157 17.73 7.26 -20.76
N GLU A 158 18.41 6.18 -21.10
CA GLU A 158 19.81 5.96 -20.78
C GLU A 158 20.58 5.76 -22.08
N GLU A 159 21.58 6.61 -22.35
CA GLU A 159 22.36 6.59 -23.59
C GLU A 159 21.51 6.59 -24.89
N GLY A 160 20.37 7.28 -24.86
CA GLY A 160 19.44 7.36 -25.99
C GLY A 160 18.50 6.16 -26.15
N ARG A 161 18.58 5.15 -25.28
CA ARG A 161 17.67 4.00 -25.22
C ARG A 161 16.60 4.17 -24.14
N LEU A 162 15.48 3.47 -24.29
CA LEU A 162 14.45 3.43 -23.25
C LEU A 162 15.01 2.75 -22.00
N LYS A 163 14.78 3.37 -20.84
CA LYS A 163 15.08 2.78 -19.53
C LYS A 163 13.88 1.99 -19.03
N ASP A 164 14.12 0.90 -18.31
CA ASP A 164 13.07 0.16 -17.61
C ASP A 164 12.52 1.00 -16.46
N VAL A 165 11.23 1.33 -16.52
CA VAL A 165 10.57 2.15 -15.51
C VAL A 165 9.09 1.84 -15.45
N ALA A 166 8.51 1.86 -14.25
CA ALA A 166 7.09 1.73 -14.02
C ALA A 166 6.57 2.95 -13.23
N VAL A 167 5.44 3.47 -13.67
CA VAL A 167 4.73 4.59 -13.03
C VAL A 167 3.27 4.23 -12.82
N SER A 168 2.64 4.84 -11.81
CA SER A 168 1.19 4.87 -11.68
C SER A 168 0.65 6.23 -12.13
N VAL A 169 -0.55 6.19 -12.68
CA VAL A 169 -1.34 7.37 -13.01
C VAL A 169 -2.75 7.13 -12.48
N VAL A 170 -3.17 7.91 -11.49
CA VAL A 170 -4.53 7.86 -10.97
C VAL A 170 -5.46 8.71 -11.85
N TYR A 171 -6.67 8.21 -12.06
CA TYR A 171 -7.76 8.88 -12.73
C TYR A 171 -8.89 9.15 -11.73
N ASN A 172 -9.58 10.27 -11.91
CA ASN A 172 -10.44 10.91 -10.92
C ASN A 172 -9.64 11.23 -9.63
N ASP A 173 -8.38 11.62 -9.82
CA ASP A 173 -7.40 11.95 -8.79
C ASP A 173 -7.80 13.24 -8.05
N ASP A 174 -7.76 13.20 -6.72
CA ASP A 174 -8.01 14.37 -5.87
C ASP A 174 -6.73 15.15 -5.50
N GLY A 175 -5.58 14.72 -6.04
CA GLY A 175 -4.26 15.34 -5.92
C GLY A 175 -3.33 14.66 -4.93
N ASP A 176 -3.65 13.43 -4.52
CA ASP A 176 -2.80 12.62 -3.64
C ASP A 176 -2.38 11.30 -4.30
N SER A 177 -1.48 10.56 -3.64
CA SER A 177 -0.95 9.28 -4.16
C SER A 177 -1.66 8.06 -3.61
N VAL A 178 -2.87 8.24 -3.10
CA VAL A 178 -3.63 7.20 -2.45
C VAL A 178 -4.76 6.80 -3.38
N LEU A 179 -4.75 5.55 -3.82
CA LEU A 179 -5.86 5.02 -4.59
C LEU A 179 -7.07 4.80 -3.68
N GLU A 180 -8.15 5.51 -3.96
CA GLU A 180 -9.41 5.49 -3.22
C GLU A 180 -10.57 4.79 -3.96
N LEU A 181 -11.72 4.74 -3.29
CA LEU A 181 -12.94 4.22 -3.89
C LEU A 181 -13.48 5.20 -4.94
N ASN A 182 -13.72 4.69 -6.14
CA ASN A 182 -14.17 5.40 -7.35
C ASN A 182 -13.03 6.00 -8.19
N GLU A 183 -11.78 5.81 -7.76
CA GLU A 183 -10.62 6.10 -8.58
C GLU A 183 -10.16 4.86 -9.35
N LYS A 184 -9.39 5.11 -10.40
CA LYS A 184 -8.78 4.06 -11.22
C LYS A 184 -7.33 4.41 -11.46
N ALA A 185 -6.42 3.48 -11.19
CA ALA A 185 -5.02 3.67 -11.52
C ALA A 185 -4.65 2.91 -12.80
N PHE A 186 -3.77 3.49 -13.59
CA PHE A 186 -3.10 2.81 -14.70
C PHE A 186 -1.63 2.69 -14.35
N ILE A 187 -1.15 1.44 -14.26
CA ILE A 187 0.27 1.16 -14.15
C ILE A 187 0.84 1.09 -15.55
N VAL A 188 1.74 2.01 -15.87
CA VAL A 188 2.42 2.07 -17.16
C VAL A 188 3.87 1.65 -16.97
N ILE A 189 4.23 0.54 -17.58
CA ILE A 189 5.59 -0.01 -17.55
C ILE A 189 6.23 0.23 -18.91
N GLN A 190 7.32 0.99 -18.92
CA GLN A 190 8.21 1.12 -20.06
C GLN A 190 9.34 0.10 -19.92
N LEU A 191 9.57 -0.70 -20.95
CA LEU A 191 10.64 -1.67 -21.03
C LEU A 191 11.76 -1.20 -21.94
N ASN A 192 13.00 -1.59 -21.63
CA ASN A 192 14.16 -1.32 -22.45
C ASN A 192 14.07 -2.09 -23.77
N SER A 193 14.02 -1.36 -24.87
CA SER A 193 13.84 -1.88 -26.23
C SER A 193 15.03 -2.68 -26.80
N THR A 194 16.13 -2.85 -26.05
CA THR A 194 17.31 -3.63 -26.48
C THR A 194 17.71 -4.76 -25.55
N GLY A 195 17.52 -4.62 -24.24
CA GLY A 195 17.86 -5.64 -23.25
C GLY A 195 16.64 -6.43 -22.75
N HIS A 196 15.51 -5.76 -22.58
CA HIS A 196 14.32 -6.29 -21.90
C HIS A 196 13.10 -6.23 -22.81
N THR A 197 13.20 -6.95 -23.93
CA THR A 197 12.13 -6.96 -24.94
C THR A 197 11.20 -8.14 -24.75
N LEU A 198 9.90 -7.89 -24.91
CA LEU A 198 8.86 -8.92 -25.01
C LEU A 198 8.48 -9.09 -26.48
N LYS A 199 8.78 -10.24 -27.06
CA LYS A 199 8.47 -10.58 -28.46
C LYS A 199 7.18 -11.39 -28.53
N SER A 200 6.65 -11.57 -29.74
CA SER A 200 5.54 -12.50 -29.96
C SER A 200 5.83 -13.87 -29.33
N TYR A 201 4.81 -14.45 -28.72
CA TYR A 201 4.85 -15.71 -27.97
C TYR A 201 5.57 -15.69 -26.61
N ASP A 202 6.25 -14.61 -26.24
CA ASP A 202 6.86 -14.53 -24.92
C ASP A 202 5.79 -14.47 -23.84
N VAL A 203 6.03 -15.21 -22.75
CA VAL A 203 5.22 -15.16 -21.53
C VAL A 203 5.93 -14.24 -20.55
N PHE A 204 5.16 -13.35 -19.94
CA PHE A 204 5.64 -12.46 -18.90
C PHE A 204 4.71 -12.48 -17.70
N LYS A 205 5.31 -12.23 -16.54
CA LYS A 205 4.64 -12.07 -15.26
C LYS A 205 4.96 -10.69 -14.71
N VAL A 206 3.95 -9.90 -14.40
CA VAL A 206 4.08 -8.65 -13.64
C VAL A 206 3.54 -8.91 -12.23
N GLU A 207 4.29 -8.51 -11.23
CA GLU A 207 3.91 -8.59 -9.82
C GLU A 207 3.92 -7.18 -9.23
N ILE A 208 2.76 -6.74 -8.75
CA ILE A 208 2.55 -5.42 -8.15
C ILE A 208 2.29 -5.68 -6.67
N LYS A 209 3.25 -5.31 -5.83
CA LYS A 209 3.17 -5.51 -4.39
C LYS A 209 2.95 -4.17 -3.70
N PRO A 210 1.73 -3.86 -3.23
CA PRO A 210 1.48 -2.64 -2.46
C PRO A 210 2.07 -2.73 -1.04
N GLY A 211 2.21 -1.59 -0.38
CA GLY A 211 2.76 -1.52 0.98
C GLY A 211 1.85 -2.17 2.03
N THR A 212 0.54 -2.19 1.76
CA THR A 212 -0.47 -2.88 2.54
C THR A 212 -1.34 -3.70 1.60
N GLY A 213 -1.58 -4.97 1.92
CA GLY A 213 -2.46 -5.83 1.15
C GLY A 213 -1.81 -7.03 0.48
N ALA A 214 -2.58 -7.68 -0.39
CA ALA A 214 -2.12 -8.77 -1.23
C ALA A 214 -1.41 -8.24 -2.49
N ALA A 215 -0.39 -8.97 -2.94
CA ALA A 215 0.28 -8.68 -4.21
C ALA A 215 -0.60 -9.11 -5.38
N LEU A 216 -0.76 -8.21 -6.36
CA LEU A 216 -1.43 -8.50 -7.62
C LEU A 216 -0.42 -9.13 -8.59
N THR A 217 -0.67 -10.39 -8.97
CA THR A 217 0.13 -11.10 -9.96
C THR A 217 -0.64 -11.25 -11.26
N ILE A 218 -0.03 -10.80 -12.35
CA ILE A 218 -0.59 -10.87 -13.70
C ILE A 218 0.39 -11.67 -14.56
N VAL A 219 -0.11 -12.74 -15.18
CA VAL A 219 0.66 -13.53 -16.14
C VAL A 219 -0.06 -13.45 -17.48
N ARG A 220 0.65 -13.03 -18.53
CA ARG A 220 0.13 -12.90 -19.89
C ARG A 220 1.12 -13.40 -20.92
N GLN A 221 0.61 -13.68 -22.11
CA GLN A 221 1.40 -14.06 -23.26
C GLN A 221 1.22 -13.05 -24.38
N VAL A 222 2.31 -12.63 -24.99
CA VAL A 222 2.25 -11.73 -26.14
C VAL A 222 1.70 -12.48 -27.36
N PRO A 223 0.63 -12.01 -28.00
CA PRO A 223 0.05 -12.68 -29.15
C PRO A 223 0.98 -12.58 -30.38
N PRO A 224 0.79 -13.46 -31.38
CA PRO A 224 1.48 -13.35 -32.65
C PRO A 224 0.97 -12.17 -33.49
N GLY A 225 1.81 -11.71 -34.43
CA GLY A 225 1.39 -10.74 -35.44
C GLY A 225 1.31 -9.31 -34.91
N LEU A 226 2.36 -8.87 -34.21
CA LEU A 226 2.46 -7.49 -33.73
C LEU A 226 2.53 -6.52 -34.92
N LEU A 227 1.67 -5.50 -34.91
CA LEU A 227 1.65 -4.44 -35.91
C LEU A 227 2.44 -3.22 -35.40
N ASN A 228 3.03 -2.47 -36.33
CA ASN A 228 3.86 -1.31 -36.01
C ASN A 228 3.05 -0.23 -35.30
N GLU A 229 3.57 0.28 -34.18
CA GLU A 229 2.96 1.34 -33.35
C GLU A 229 1.50 1.07 -32.92
N SER A 230 1.04 -0.19 -32.95
CA SER A 230 -0.33 -0.53 -32.56
C SER A 230 -0.45 -0.85 -31.07
N TYR A 231 -1.65 -0.64 -30.55
CA TYR A 231 -2.08 -1.19 -29.27
C TYR A 231 -2.57 -2.63 -29.47
N VAL A 232 -2.06 -3.53 -28.64
CA VAL A 232 -2.38 -4.96 -28.67
C VAL A 232 -2.95 -5.34 -27.32
N ASP A 233 -4.09 -6.01 -27.35
CA ASP A 233 -4.69 -6.59 -26.16
C ASP A 233 -3.94 -7.86 -25.76
N LEU A 234 -3.44 -7.91 -24.53
CA LEU A 234 -2.70 -9.02 -23.96
C LEU A 234 -3.57 -9.90 -23.06
N GLY A 235 -4.83 -9.50 -22.81
CA GLY A 235 -5.83 -10.18 -21.96
C GLY A 235 -5.87 -9.69 -20.53
#